data_AF-A0A1M7APU0-F1
#
_entry.id   AF-A0A1M7APU0-F1
#
_cell.length_a   1.000
_cell.length_b   1.000
_cell.length_c   1.000
_cell.angle_alpha   90.00
_cell.angle_beta   90.00
_cell.angle_gamma   90.00
#
_symmetry.space_group_name_H-M   'P 1'
#
loop_
_entity.id
_entity.type
_entity.pdbx_description
1 polymer ?
#
loop_
_entity_poly.entity_id
_entity_poly.type
_entity_poly.pdbx_seq_one_letter_code
_entity_poly.pdbx_strand_id
1 'polypeptide(L)'
;MENISESNKIKLEEYFGELLPRLPFKTISFYESSNSWEGQIEYNLNLETGELTYNTIENVQHTIEISPDLMQRIESEIIMMLENL
;
A
#
# COMPACT_ATOMS: atom_id res chain seq x y z
N MET A 1 -15.63 -9.14 -13.29
CA MET A 1 -14.25 -8.71 -13.01
C MET A 1 -14.28 -8.17 -11.61
N GLU A 2 -13.63 -8.84 -10.66
CA GLU A 2 -13.43 -8.27 -9.32
C GLU A 2 -12.62 -6.99 -9.44
N ASN A 3 -13.02 -5.97 -8.68
CA ASN A 3 -12.28 -4.72 -8.61
C ASN A 3 -11.00 -4.97 -7.80
N ILE A 4 -9.82 -4.68 -8.35
CA ILE A 4 -8.52 -4.90 -7.69
C ILE A 4 -8.52 -4.26 -6.29
N SER A 5 -9.12 -3.07 -6.13
CA SER A 5 -9.22 -2.40 -4.83
C SER A 5 -10.07 -3.19 -3.83
N GLU A 6 -11.14 -3.85 -4.27
CA GLU A 6 -11.97 -4.71 -3.40
C GLU A 6 -11.21 -5.95 -2.95
N SER A 7 -10.47 -6.60 -3.86
CA SER A 7 -9.59 -7.73 -3.52
C SER A 7 -8.51 -7.32 -2.52
N ASN A 8 -7.84 -6.18 -2.75
CA ASN A 8 -6.85 -5.65 -1.83
C ASN A 8 -7.43 -5.32 -0.46
N LYS A 9 -8.64 -4.74 -0.43
CA LYS A 9 -9.34 -4.45 0.82
C LYS A 9 -9.60 -5.73 1.63
N ILE A 10 -10.08 -6.79 0.99
CA ILE A 10 -10.27 -8.09 1.65
C ILE A 10 -8.94 -8.58 2.24
N LYS A 11 -7.84 -8.52 1.49
CA LYS A 11 -6.51 -8.91 2.00
C LYS A 11 -6.06 -8.10 3.21
N LEU A 12 -6.30 -6.78 3.19
CA LEU A 12 -5.98 -5.92 4.34
C LEU A 12 -6.83 -6.28 5.56
N GLU A 13 -8.13 -6.52 5.36
CA GLU A 13 -9.05 -6.93 6.44
C GLU A 13 -8.69 -8.31 7.00
N GLU A 14 -8.27 -9.26 6.17
CA GLU A 14 -7.78 -10.57 6.61
C GLU A 14 -6.47 -10.45 7.41
N TYR A 15 -5.56 -9.56 7.02
CA TYR A 15 -4.24 -9.43 7.63
C TYR A 15 -4.25 -8.58 8.91
N PHE A 16 -4.92 -7.43 8.89
CA PHE A 16 -4.92 -6.45 9.97
C PHE A 16 -6.21 -6.46 10.80
N GLY A 17 -7.31 -7.00 10.27
CA GLY A 17 -8.57 -7.19 11.01
C GLY A 17 -9.07 -5.93 11.72
N GLU A 18 -9.32 -6.06 13.02
CA GLU A 18 -9.82 -4.97 13.86
C GLU A 18 -8.85 -3.79 14.04
N LEU A 19 -7.59 -3.91 13.61
CA LEU A 19 -6.60 -2.85 13.74
C LEU A 19 -6.82 -1.73 12.73
N LEU A 20 -7.23 -2.04 11.49
CA LEU A 20 -7.44 -1.05 10.42
C LEU A 20 -8.28 0.17 10.86
N PRO A 21 -9.48 0.02 11.44
CA PRO A 21 -10.30 1.16 11.84
C PRO A 21 -9.75 1.93 13.06
N ARG A 22 -8.73 1.41 13.74
CA ARG A 22 -8.08 2.05 14.90
C ARG A 22 -6.80 2.80 14.52
N LEU A 23 -6.31 2.63 13.29
CA LEU A 23 -5.13 3.35 12.83
C LEU A 23 -5.43 4.85 12.77
N PRO A 24 -4.52 5.71 13.26
CA PRO A 24 -4.71 7.16 13.27
C PRO A 24 -4.47 7.81 11.89
N PHE A 25 -4.17 7.00 10.88
CA PHE A 25 -3.95 7.40 9.50
C PHE A 25 -4.75 6.50 8.56
N LYS A 26 -5.08 7.03 7.38
CA LYS A 26 -5.88 6.34 6.36
C LYS A 26 -5.07 5.92 5.13
N THR A 27 -3.86 6.46 5.01
CA THR A 27 -3.00 6.29 3.85
C THR A 27 -1.59 6.00 4.30
N ILE A 28 -0.92 5.12 3.56
CA ILE A 28 0.50 4.81 3.72
C ILE A 28 1.17 5.09 2.39
N SER A 29 2.33 5.72 2.44
CA SER A 29 3.19 5.92 1.27
C SER A 29 4.56 5.34 1.56
N PHE A 30 5.09 4.55 0.64
CA PHE A 30 6.44 3.98 0.77
C PHE A 30 7.14 3.93 -0.58
N TYR A 31 8.47 3.93 -0.51
CA TYR A 31 9.31 3.98 -1.70
C TYR A 31 10.08 2.70 -1.91
N GLU A 32 10.19 2.29 -3.16
CA GLU A 32 11.08 1.23 -3.59
C GLU A 32 12.17 1.80 -4.50
N SER A 33 13.41 1.57 -4.11
CA SER A 33 14.57 1.88 -4.94
C SER A 33 14.61 0.87 -6.08
N SER A 34 14.12 1.25 -7.26
CA SER A 34 14.35 0.42 -8.43
C SER A 34 15.81 0.52 -8.86
N ASN A 35 16.46 -0.62 -9.08
CA ASN A 35 17.81 -0.69 -9.67
C ASN A 35 17.80 -0.40 -11.18
N SER A 36 16.63 -0.22 -11.80
CA SER A 36 16.50 0.25 -13.18
C SER A 36 16.75 1.75 -13.26
N TRP A 37 16.96 2.27 -14.48
CA TRP A 37 17.08 3.71 -14.73
C TRP A 37 15.83 4.52 -14.34
N GLU A 38 14.82 3.87 -13.77
CA GLU A 38 13.43 4.33 -13.68
C GLU A 38 13.14 5.19 -12.45
N GLY A 39 14.15 5.46 -11.62
CA GLY A 39 13.99 6.28 -10.43
C GLY A 39 13.27 5.56 -9.30
N GLN A 40 13.07 6.29 -8.21
CA GLN A 40 12.40 5.81 -7.01
C GLN A 40 10.89 5.70 -7.26
N ILE A 41 10.31 4.52 -7.07
CA ILE A 41 8.86 4.30 -7.23
C ILE A 41 8.20 4.64 -5.90
N GLU A 42 7.19 5.51 -5.93
CA GLU A 42 6.33 5.81 -4.79
C GLU A 42 5.04 5.01 -4.88
N TYR A 43 4.79 4.18 -3.87
CA TYR A 43 3.52 3.50 -3.68
C TYR A 43 2.66 4.28 -2.73
N ASN A 44 1.37 4.38 -3.03
CA ASN A 44 0.35 5.00 -2.21
C ASN A 44 -0.79 4.01 -1.99
N LEU A 45 -1.00 3.63 -0.72
CA LEU A 45 -2.07 2.72 -0.30
C LEU A 45 -3.12 3.47 0.50
N ASN A 46 -4.37 3.41 0.07
CA ASN A 46 -5.51 3.81 0.88
C ASN A 46 -6.07 2.61 1.65
N LEU A 47 -5.96 2.64 2.98
CA LEU A 47 -6.35 1.55 3.87
C LEU A 47 -7.86 1.34 3.98
N GLU A 48 -8.67 2.36 3.67
CA GLU A 48 -10.14 2.27 3.74
C GLU A 48 -10.74 1.60 2.49
N THR A 49 -10.08 1.81 1.35
CA THR A 49 -10.58 1.39 0.03
C THR A 49 -9.80 0.23 -0.57
N GLY A 50 -8.59 -0.06 -0.08
CA GLY A 50 -7.68 -1.04 -0.68
C GLY A 50 -7.01 -0.57 -1.98
N GLU A 51 -7.20 0.69 -2.37
CA GLU A 51 -6.57 1.24 -3.56
C GLU A 51 -5.06 1.40 -3.33
N LEU A 52 -4.28 0.54 -4.00
CA LEU A 52 -2.82 0.60 -4.04
C LEU A 52 -2.39 1.09 -5.41
N THR A 53 -1.71 2.23 -5.45
CA THR A 53 -1.24 2.83 -6.71
C THR A 53 0.24 3.18 -6.67
N TYR A 54 0.86 3.24 -7.84
CA TYR A 54 2.19 3.81 -8.01
C TYR A 54 2.27 4.64 -9.29
N ASN A 55 3.23 5.56 -9.33
CA ASN A 55 3.52 6.37 -10.51
C ASN A 55 4.77 5.86 -11.22
N THR A 56 4.72 5.79 -12.54
CA THR A 56 5.90 5.58 -13.40
C THR A 56 6.51 6.92 -13.81
N ILE A 57 7.72 6.89 -14.41
CA ILE A 57 8.38 8.07 -14.98
C ILE A 57 7.50 8.81 -16.01
N GLU A 58 6.61 8.07 -16.68
CA GLU A 58 5.69 8.61 -17.67
C GLU A 58 4.47 9.32 -17.01
N ASN A 59 4.47 9.47 -15.68
CA ASN A 59 3.38 10.01 -14.86
C ASN A 59 2.06 9.25 -15.06
N VAL A 60 2.15 7.96 -15.36
CA VAL A 60 0.97 7.08 -15.44
C VAL A 60 0.78 6.44 -14.07
N GLN A 61 -0.42 6.61 -13.51
CA GLN A 61 -0.83 5.96 -12.27
C GLN A 61 -1.33 4.54 -12.60
N HIS A 62 -0.78 3.56 -11.89
CA HIS A 62 -1.19 2.16 -12.02
C HIS A 62 -1.78 1.66 -10.71
N THR A 63 -2.92 0.97 -10.77
CA THR A 63 -3.47 0.22 -9.64
C THR A 63 -2.95 -1.21 -9.67
N ILE A 64 -2.46 -1.72 -8.54
CA ILE A 64 -1.88 -3.06 -8.44
C ILE A 64 -2.50 -3.89 -7.33
N GLU A 65 -2.39 -5.20 -7.48
CA GLU A 65 -2.77 -6.17 -6.46
C GLU A 65 -1.69 -6.25 -5.36
N ILE A 66 -2.11 -6.32 -4.10
CA ILE A 66 -1.20 -6.55 -2.97
C ILE A 66 -0.68 -7.99 -3.01
N SER A 67 0.62 -8.13 -3.25
CA SER A 67 1.34 -9.40 -3.12
C SER A 67 1.70 -9.68 -1.65
N PRO A 68 2.04 -10.93 -1.28
CA PRO A 68 2.51 -11.25 0.06
C PRO A 68 3.72 -10.42 0.51
N ASP A 69 4.67 -10.18 -0.39
CA ASP A 69 5.87 -9.38 -0.10
C ASP A 69 5.51 -7.91 0.15
N LEU A 70 4.59 -7.35 -0.65
CA LEU A 70 4.06 -6.00 -0.42
C LEU A 70 3.31 -5.92 0.90
N MET A 71 2.58 -6.97 1.31
CA MET A 71 1.86 -6.98 2.58
C MET A 71 2.82 -6.87 3.78
N GLN A 72 3.94 -7.59 3.75
CA GLN A 72 4.99 -7.47 4.79
C GLN A 72 5.58 -6.06 4.83
N ARG A 73 5.76 -5.44 3.65
CA ARG A 73 6.22 -4.05 3.57
C ARG A 73 5.21 -3.09 4.17
N ILE A 74 3.93 -3.23 3.82
CA ILE A 74 2.82 -2.43 4.36
C ILE A 74 2.79 -2.53 5.89
N GLU A 75 2.91 -3.74 6.45
CA GLU A 75 2.98 -3.95 7.90
C GLU A 75 4.15 -3.19 8.53
N SER A 76 5.34 -3.28 7.94
CA SER A 76 6.53 -2.58 8.43
C SER A 76 6.34 -1.06 8.44
N GLU A 77 5.72 -0.50 7.40
CA GLU A 77 5.42 0.93 7.31
C GLU A 77 4.37 1.36 8.34
N ILE A 78 3.32 0.56 8.58
CA ILE A 78 2.33 0.81 9.64
C ILE A 78 3.03 0.91 10.99
N ILE A 79 3.89 -0.05 11.32
CA ILE A 79 4.62 -0.09 12.60
C ILE A 79 5.50 1.15 12.74
N MET A 80 6.29 1.48 11.72
CA MET A 80 7.14 2.68 11.74
C MET A 80 6.32 3.97 11.90
N MET A 81 5.17 4.09 11.23
CA MET A 81 4.31 5.25 11.37
C MET A 81 3.71 5.35 12.77
N LEU A 82 3.34 4.23 13.39
CA LEU A 82 2.84 4.19 14.77
C LEU A 82 3.92 4.54 15.81
N GLU A 83 5.18 4.12 15.59
CA GLU A 83 6.30 4.44 16.48
C GLU A 83 6.68 5.93 16.47
N ASN A 84 6.35 6.66 15.40
CA ASN A 84 6.66 8.08 15.22
C ASN A 84 5.55 9.04 15.69
N LEU A 85 4.52 8.54 16.38
CA LEU A 85 3.42 9.33 16.97
C LEU A 85 3.65 9.64 18.45
#